data_AF-M1DUP1-F1
#
_entry.id   AF-M1DUP1-F1
#
_cell.length_a   1.000
_cell.length_b   1.000
_cell.length_c   1.000
_cell.angle_alpha   90.00
_cell.angle_beta   90.00
_cell.angle_gamma   90.00
#
_symmetry.space_group_name_H-M   'P 1'
#
loop_
_entity.id
_entity.type
_entity.pdbx_description
1 polymer ?
#
loop_
_entity_poly.entity_id
_entity_poly.type
_entity_poly.pdbx_seq_one_letter_code
_entity_poly.pdbx_strand_id
1 'polypeptide(L)'
;MGHLAQSADLRATRLERDIPCMIEAAILAALMPLRASVDDLTARVTTCESRQGESFEDLALKAKVADLRKDLDYLKSTDFTSLIQNADDVNAPETSGIPPNTSRDIHREESTVDESDAETDESRQGCMRRAYTEICLPLGRLRETLETLL
;
A
#
# COMPACT_ATOMS: atom_id res chain seq x y z
N MET A 1 37.45 -8.77 -35.90
CA MET A 1 37.27 -8.48 -34.46
C MET A 1 35.94 -7.77 -34.12
N GLY A 2 35.03 -7.50 -35.06
CA GLY A 2 33.81 -6.70 -34.78
C GLY A 2 32.61 -7.44 -34.16
N HIS A 3 32.55 -8.77 -34.19
CA HIS A 3 31.35 -9.53 -33.78
C HIS A 3 31.15 -9.63 -32.25
N LEU A 4 32.22 -9.49 -31.46
CA LEU A 4 32.14 -9.57 -29.99
C LEU A 4 31.52 -8.30 -29.37
N ALA A 5 31.86 -7.13 -29.90
CA ALA A 5 31.29 -5.86 -29.45
C ALA A 5 29.76 -5.81 -29.69
N GLN A 6 29.31 -6.33 -30.84
CA GLN A 6 27.90 -6.34 -31.21
C GLN A 6 27.05 -7.33 -30.36
N SER A 7 27.65 -8.40 -29.85
CA SER A 7 26.95 -9.36 -28.98
C SER A 7 26.78 -8.87 -27.54
N ALA A 8 27.69 -8.03 -27.04
CA ALA A 8 27.57 -7.44 -25.70
C ALA A 8 26.42 -6.42 -25.65
N ASP A 9 26.30 -5.59 -26.68
CA ASP A 9 25.29 -4.54 -26.81
C ASP A 9 23.84 -5.10 -26.85
N LEU A 10 23.62 -6.20 -27.57
CA LEU A 10 22.32 -6.88 -27.62
C LEU A 10 21.94 -7.56 -26.29
N ARG A 11 22.91 -7.89 -25.42
CA ARG A 11 22.62 -8.46 -24.09
C ARG A 11 22.29 -7.37 -23.07
N ALA A 12 22.95 -6.22 -23.15
CA ALA A 12 22.62 -5.06 -22.32
C ALA A 12 21.20 -4.56 -22.58
N THR A 13 20.85 -4.35 -23.85
CA THR A 13 19.52 -3.87 -24.26
C THR A 13 18.37 -4.81 -23.93
N ARG A 14 18.60 -6.13 -23.90
CA ARG A 14 17.57 -7.11 -23.47
C ARG A 14 17.36 -7.07 -21.96
N LEU A 15 18.42 -6.97 -21.18
CA LEU A 15 18.31 -6.89 -19.73
C LEU A 15 17.60 -5.61 -19.28
N GLU A 16 17.91 -4.48 -19.90
CA GLU A 16 17.23 -3.19 -19.65
C GLU A 16 15.73 -3.27 -19.91
N ARG A 17 15.30 -4.08 -20.89
CA ARG A 17 13.88 -4.28 -21.19
C ARG A 17 13.19 -5.28 -20.26
N ASP A 18 13.92 -6.27 -19.78
CA ASP A 18 13.37 -7.34 -18.93
C ASP A 18 13.19 -6.87 -17.47
N ILE A 19 14.03 -5.94 -16.99
CA ILE A 19 13.96 -5.40 -15.62
C ILE A 19 12.58 -4.79 -15.29
N PRO A 20 12.00 -3.87 -16.09
CA PRO A 20 10.67 -3.32 -15.83
C PRO A 20 9.58 -4.40 -15.77
N CYS A 21 9.65 -5.39 -16.66
CA CYS A 21 8.69 -6.49 -16.71
C CYS A 21 8.76 -7.35 -15.43
N MET A 22 9.96 -7.61 -14.92
CA MET A 22 10.15 -8.34 -13.66
C MET A 22 9.60 -7.58 -12.45
N ILE A 23 9.80 -6.26 -12.41
CA ILE A 23 9.29 -5.40 -11.33
C ILE A 23 7.76 -5.38 -11.35
N GLU A 24 7.14 -5.16 -12.51
CA GLU A 24 5.68 -5.18 -12.66
C GLU A 24 5.08 -6.51 -12.22
N ALA A 25 5.67 -7.63 -12.67
CA ALA A 25 5.23 -8.97 -12.30
C ALA A 25 5.32 -9.21 -10.78
N ALA A 26 6.40 -8.76 -10.13
CA ALA A 26 6.59 -8.89 -8.69
C ALA A 26 5.55 -8.06 -7.90
N ILE A 27 5.28 -6.82 -8.34
CA ILE A 27 4.25 -5.95 -7.73
C ILE A 27 2.88 -6.62 -7.85
N LEU A 28 2.50 -7.09 -9.04
CA LEU A 28 1.22 -7.77 -9.25
C LEU A 28 1.09 -9.04 -8.39
N ALA A 29 2.17 -9.81 -8.26
CA ALA A 29 2.21 -10.99 -7.41
C ALA A 29 1.98 -10.65 -5.92
N ALA A 30 2.53 -9.52 -5.44
CA ALA A 30 2.32 -9.03 -4.08
C ALA A 30 0.91 -8.45 -3.86
N LEU A 31 0.28 -7.85 -4.88
CA LEU A 31 -1.07 -7.28 -4.80
C LEU A 31 -2.18 -8.33 -4.78
N MET A 32 -1.99 -9.50 -5.41
CA MET A 32 -2.98 -10.59 -5.39
C MET A 32 -3.38 -11.05 -3.98
N PRO A 33 -2.45 -11.42 -3.07
CA PRO A 33 -2.81 -11.85 -1.73
C PRO A 33 -3.45 -10.71 -0.90
N LEU A 34 -3.02 -9.46 -1.10
CA LEU A 34 -3.65 -8.30 -0.47
C LEU A 34 -5.12 -8.17 -0.88
N ARG A 35 -5.41 -8.27 -2.19
CA ARG A 35 -6.79 -8.23 -2.70
C ARG A 35 -7.66 -9.33 -2.09
N ALA A 36 -7.14 -10.56 -2.05
CA ALA A 36 -7.85 -11.68 -1.44
C ALA A 36 -8.16 -11.42 0.05
N SER A 37 -7.21 -10.82 0.79
CA SER A 37 -7.43 -10.46 2.20
C SER A 37 -8.50 -9.38 2.40
N VAL A 38 -8.56 -8.38 1.51
CA VAL A 38 -9.58 -7.32 1.55
C VAL A 38 -10.97 -7.87 1.22
N ASP A 39 -11.04 -8.80 0.27
CA ASP A 39 -12.28 -9.49 -0.09
C ASP A 39 -12.79 -10.39 1.05
N ASP A 40 -11.90 -11.15 1.69
CA ASP A 40 -12.22 -11.93 2.90
C ASP A 40 -12.71 -11.03 4.04
N LEU A 41 -12.01 -9.94 4.32
CA LEU A 41 -12.39 -8.98 5.34
C LEU A 41 -13.77 -8.38 5.04
N THR A 42 -14.04 -8.03 3.78
CA THR A 42 -15.35 -7.54 3.34
C THR A 42 -16.44 -8.58 3.63
N ALA A 43 -16.24 -9.84 3.26
CA ALA A 43 -17.20 -10.91 3.50
C ALA A 43 -17.48 -11.10 5.00
N ARG A 44 -16.45 -11.03 5.83
CA ARG A 44 -16.58 -11.14 7.29
C ARG A 44 -17.35 -9.97 7.89
N VAL A 45 -17.05 -8.73 7.49
CA VAL A 45 -17.79 -7.53 7.91
C VAL A 45 -19.28 -7.66 7.54
N THR A 46 -19.59 -8.06 6.31
CA THR A 46 -20.99 -8.26 5.89
C THR A 46 -21.71 -9.36 6.67
N THR A 47 -20.99 -10.43 7.02
CA THR A 47 -21.55 -11.53 7.83
C THR A 47 -21.82 -11.07 9.27
N CYS A 48 -20.92 -10.28 9.86
CA CYS A 48 -21.10 -9.70 11.20
C CYS A 48 -22.27 -8.71 11.24
N GLU A 49 -22.37 -7.81 10.26
CA GLU A 49 -23.45 -6.82 10.10
C GLU A 49 -24.83 -7.50 10.12
N SER A 50 -24.97 -8.62 9.39
CA SER A 50 -26.22 -9.38 9.33
C SER A 50 -26.64 -10.05 10.65
N ARG A 51 -25.70 -10.25 11.60
CA ARG A 51 -25.94 -10.95 12.87
C ARG A 51 -26.15 -10.04 14.06
N GLN A 52 -25.53 -8.85 14.07
CA GLN A 52 -25.52 -7.96 15.25
C GLN A 52 -26.30 -6.65 15.06
N GLY A 53 -26.83 -6.39 13.85
CA GLY A 53 -27.34 -5.07 13.49
C GLY A 53 -26.18 -4.10 13.22
N GLU A 54 -26.43 -3.02 12.48
CA GLU A 54 -25.38 -2.02 12.20
C GLU A 54 -24.90 -1.35 13.49
N SER A 55 -23.68 -1.68 13.92
CA SER A 55 -22.98 -0.89 14.93
C SER A 55 -22.22 0.26 14.26
N PHE A 56 -22.07 1.40 14.95
CA PHE A 56 -21.31 2.54 14.43
C PHE A 56 -19.83 2.19 14.13
N GLU A 57 -19.28 1.17 14.80
CA GLU A 57 -17.93 0.67 14.56
C GLU A 57 -17.81 -0.11 13.25
N ASP A 58 -18.84 -0.90 12.90
CA ASP A 58 -18.88 -1.63 11.62
C ASP A 58 -18.92 -0.66 10.43
N LEU A 59 -19.63 0.46 10.58
CA LEU A 59 -19.69 1.54 9.59
C LEU A 59 -18.31 2.17 9.33
N ALA A 60 -17.54 2.44 10.40
CA ALA A 60 -16.19 2.98 10.29
C ALA A 60 -15.22 1.98 9.64
N LEU A 61 -15.30 0.70 9.99
CA LEU A 61 -14.47 -0.35 9.38
C LEU A 61 -14.82 -0.54 7.90
N LYS A 62 -16.10 -0.53 7.54
CA LYS A 62 -16.59 -0.62 6.15
C LYS A 62 -16.10 0.55 5.30
N ALA A 63 -16.10 1.77 5.85
CA ALA A 63 -15.53 2.94 5.18
C ALA A 63 -14.03 2.75 4.89
N LYS A 64 -13.25 2.26 5.88
CA LYS A 64 -11.82 1.97 5.70
C LYS A 64 -11.55 0.86 4.67
N VAL A 65 -12.36 -0.19 4.66
CA VAL A 65 -12.25 -1.27 3.66
C VAL A 65 -12.57 -0.75 2.25
N ALA A 66 -13.58 0.12 2.12
CA ALA A 66 -13.91 0.77 0.86
C ALA A 66 -12.80 1.70 0.38
N ASP A 67 -12.17 2.44 1.29
CA ASP A 67 -11.03 3.32 1.00
C ASP A 67 -9.81 2.51 0.52
N LEU A 68 -9.46 1.46 1.26
CA LEU A 68 -8.36 0.55 0.90
C LEU A 68 -8.55 -0.10 -0.47
N ARG A 69 -9.80 -0.42 -0.86
CA ARG A 69 -10.09 -0.91 -2.20
C ARG A 69 -9.79 0.12 -3.28
N LYS A 70 -10.13 1.40 -3.05
CA LYS A 70 -9.80 2.48 -3.99
C LYS A 70 -8.29 2.65 -4.13
N ASP A 71 -7.55 2.56 -3.03
CA ASP A 71 -6.09 2.66 -3.06
C ASP A 71 -5.48 1.49 -3.84
N LEU A 72 -5.99 0.28 -3.66
CA LEU A 72 -5.54 -0.90 -4.41
C LEU A 72 -5.87 -0.78 -5.91
N ASP A 73 -7.04 -0.27 -6.25
CA ASP A 73 -7.45 -0.03 -7.65
C ASP A 73 -6.61 1.09 -8.29
N TYR A 74 -6.33 2.16 -7.55
CA TYR A 74 -5.43 3.23 -7.99
C TYR A 74 -4.02 2.70 -8.24
N LEU A 75 -3.47 1.93 -7.29
CA LEU A 75 -2.16 1.32 -7.40
C LEU A 75 -2.08 0.36 -8.59
N LYS A 76 -3.15 -0.40 -8.87
CA LYS A 76 -3.23 -1.27 -10.06
C LYS A 76 -3.34 -0.49 -11.37
N SER A 77 -4.00 0.67 -11.35
CA SER A 77 -4.16 1.52 -12.53
C SER A 77 -2.93 2.36 -12.87
N THR A 78 -1.99 2.46 -11.92
CA THR A 78 -0.73 3.17 -12.13
C THR A 78 0.16 2.34 -13.06
N ASP A 79 0.47 2.89 -14.23
CA ASP A 79 1.46 2.30 -15.13
C ASP A 79 2.86 2.50 -14.52
N PHE A 80 3.38 1.45 -13.87
CA PHE A 80 4.72 1.45 -13.30
C PHE A 80 5.82 1.63 -14.36
N THR A 81 5.53 1.34 -15.63
CA THR A 81 6.46 1.60 -16.74
C THR A 81 6.76 3.09 -16.85
N SER A 82 5.72 3.93 -16.75
CA SER A 82 5.85 5.38 -16.76
C SER A 82 6.65 5.90 -15.56
N LEU A 83 6.56 5.24 -14.39
CA LEU A 83 7.33 5.60 -13.20
C LEU A 83 8.83 5.27 -13.35
N ILE A 84 9.15 4.10 -13.90
CA ILE A 84 10.54 3.67 -14.14
C ILE A 84 11.19 4.54 -15.22
N GLN A 85 10.47 4.81 -16.30
CA GLN A 85 11.00 5.58 -17.44
C GLN A 85 11.30 7.05 -17.08
N ASN A 86 10.56 7.65 -16.15
CA ASN A 86 10.78 9.04 -15.72
C ASN A 86 12.04 9.21 -14.84
N ALA A 87 12.57 8.12 -14.26
CA ALA A 87 13.79 8.16 -13.46
C ALA A 87 15.07 8.24 -14.33
N ASP A 88 15.02 7.74 -15.57
CA ASP A 88 16.17 7.70 -16.48
C ASP A 88 16.43 9.03 -17.23
N ASP A 89 15.43 9.94 -17.30
CA ASP A 89 15.55 11.26 -17.95
C ASP A 89 16.26 12.31 -17.06
N VAL A 90 16.49 12.01 -15.77
CA VAL A 90 17.14 12.93 -14.81
C VAL A 90 18.68 12.90 -14.90
N ASN A 91 19.26 12.11 -15.82
CA ASN A 91 20.71 12.03 -16.02
C ASN A 91 21.28 12.96 -17.10
N ALA A 92 20.50 13.91 -17.63
CA ALA A 92 21.12 15.11 -18.17
C ALA A 92 21.57 15.97 -16.97
N PRO A 93 22.87 16.17 -16.71
CA PRO A 93 23.29 17.13 -15.72
C PRO A 93 22.83 18.49 -16.21
N GLU A 94 21.72 18.98 -15.65
CA GLU A 94 21.47 20.41 -15.59
C GLU A 94 22.68 21.00 -14.86
N THR A 95 23.66 21.42 -15.65
CA THR A 95 24.70 22.34 -15.25
C THR A 95 24.02 23.70 -15.10
N SER A 96 22.99 23.77 -14.28
CA SER A 96 22.29 25.00 -13.91
C SER A 96 22.98 25.48 -12.65
N GLY A 97 24.08 26.17 -12.87
CA GLY A 97 24.64 27.05 -11.85
C GLY A 97 23.62 28.15 -11.58
N ILE A 98 22.78 27.97 -10.56
CA ILE A 98 22.27 28.98 -9.63
C ILE A 98 21.58 28.19 -8.50
N PRO A 99 21.98 28.40 -7.23
CA PRO A 99 21.28 27.81 -6.09
C PRO A 99 19.88 28.44 -5.95
N PRO A 100 18.79 27.64 -5.87
CA PRO A 100 17.48 28.18 -5.53
C PRO A 100 17.49 28.56 -4.05
N ASN A 101 17.66 29.85 -3.78
CA ASN A 101 17.26 30.43 -2.52
C ASN A 101 15.73 30.53 -2.52
N THR A 102 15.07 29.50 -2.01
CA THR A 102 13.65 29.60 -1.64
C THR A 102 13.49 29.19 -0.19
N SER A 103 13.85 30.13 0.67
CA SER A 103 13.33 30.26 2.03
C SER A 103 11.81 30.29 1.97
N ARG A 104 11.17 29.14 2.18
CA ARG A 104 9.73 29.09 2.46
C ARG A 104 9.54 28.68 3.90
N ASP A 105 9.35 29.71 4.71
CA ASP A 105 8.79 29.67 6.05
C ASP A 105 7.39 29.04 5.95
N ILE A 106 7.22 27.85 6.55
CA ILE A 106 5.93 27.17 6.65
C ILE A 106 5.52 27.28 8.11
N HIS A 107 4.59 28.21 8.34
CA HIS A 107 3.90 28.44 9.59
C HIS A 107 3.23 27.13 10.06
N ARG A 108 3.69 26.66 11.22
CA ARG A 108 3.11 25.54 11.96
C ARG A 108 1.89 26.04 12.71
N GLU A 109 0.70 25.79 12.16
CA GLU A 109 -0.56 25.95 12.88
C GLU A 109 -0.69 24.81 13.90
N GLU A 110 -0.67 25.20 15.17
CA GLU A 110 -0.83 24.35 16.34
C GLU A 110 -2.33 24.06 16.52
N SER A 111 -2.78 22.89 16.07
CA SER A 111 -4.15 22.44 16.32
C SER A 111 -4.29 21.98 17.78
N THR A 112 -5.00 22.77 18.59
CA THR A 112 -5.45 22.37 19.93
C THR A 112 -6.36 21.16 19.80
N VAL A 113 -5.90 20.00 20.27
CA VAL A 113 -6.70 18.81 20.46
C VAL A 113 -7.61 19.06 21.66
N ASP A 114 -8.90 19.19 21.38
CA ASP A 114 -9.94 19.18 22.39
C ASP A 114 -10.06 17.75 22.93
N GLU A 115 -9.60 17.57 24.16
CA GLU A 115 -9.56 16.30 24.87
C GLU A 115 -10.99 15.98 25.35
N SER A 116 -11.75 15.29 24.51
CA SER A 116 -13.11 14.86 24.85
C SER A 116 -13.07 13.67 25.81
N ASP A 117 -13.58 13.89 27.01
CA ASP A 117 -13.75 12.90 28.08
C ASP A 117 -14.96 12.01 27.77
N ALA A 118 -14.74 10.91 27.04
CA ALA A 118 -15.78 9.93 26.73
C ALA A 118 -15.67 8.73 27.67
N GLU A 119 -16.45 8.78 28.75
CA GLU A 119 -16.76 7.61 29.59
C GLU A 119 -17.27 6.47 28.69
N THR A 120 -16.44 5.45 28.51
CA THR A 120 -16.77 4.29 27.70
C THR A 120 -17.41 3.23 28.59
N ASP A 121 -18.71 2.99 28.39
CA ASP A 121 -19.49 1.91 28.99
C ASP A 121 -18.82 0.54 28.73
N GLU A 122 -18.24 -0.04 29.79
CA GLU A 122 -17.49 -1.29 29.78
C GLU A 122 -18.35 -2.54 29.47
N SER A 123 -19.68 -2.41 29.33
CA SER A 123 -20.56 -3.58 29.21
C SER A 123 -20.56 -4.27 27.83
N ARG A 124 -20.01 -3.63 26.78
CA ARG A 124 -19.96 -4.20 25.41
C ARG A 124 -18.65 -4.89 25.02
N GLN A 125 -17.59 -4.76 25.84
CA GLN A 125 -16.26 -5.32 25.56
C GLN A 125 -16.19 -6.86 25.53
N GLY A 126 -17.17 -7.56 26.13
CA GLY A 126 -17.19 -9.01 26.23
C GLY A 126 -17.44 -9.75 24.91
N CYS A 127 -18.21 -9.17 23.99
CA CYS A 127 -18.50 -9.80 22.69
C CYS A 127 -17.35 -9.58 21.70
N MET A 128 -16.70 -8.41 21.76
CA MET A 128 -15.64 -8.01 20.84
C MET A 128 -14.33 -8.80 21.06
N ARG A 129 -14.00 -9.19 22.30
CA ARG A 129 -12.78 -9.98 22.60
C ARG A 129 -12.73 -11.32 21.88
N ARG A 130 -13.86 -12.00 21.66
CA ARG A 130 -13.88 -13.28 20.93
C ARG A 130 -13.71 -13.12 19.43
N ALA A 131 -14.37 -12.10 18.85
CA ALA A 131 -14.20 -11.80 17.43
C ALA A 131 -12.74 -11.40 17.15
N TYR A 132 -12.17 -10.47 17.92
CA TYR A 132 -10.78 -10.03 17.73
C TYR A 132 -9.75 -11.16 17.90
N THR A 133 -9.96 -12.14 18.80
CA THR A 133 -9.05 -13.30 18.87
C THR A 133 -9.15 -14.17 17.62
N GLU A 134 -10.34 -14.44 17.09
CA GLU A 134 -10.50 -15.21 15.84
C GLU A 134 -10.09 -14.42 14.57
N ILE A 135 -10.15 -13.09 14.58
CA ILE A 135 -9.74 -12.23 13.43
C ILE A 135 -8.23 -11.95 13.43
N CYS A 136 -7.60 -11.74 14.60
CA CYS A 136 -6.19 -11.38 14.68
C CYS A 136 -5.24 -12.59 14.66
N LEU A 137 -5.70 -13.79 15.04
CA LEU A 137 -4.88 -15.01 14.98
C LEU A 137 -4.39 -15.36 13.55
N PRO A 138 -5.20 -15.24 12.47
CA PRO A 138 -4.73 -15.44 11.11
C PRO A 138 -3.76 -14.36 10.62
N LEU A 139 -3.97 -13.09 10.99
CA LEU A 139 -3.13 -11.97 10.56
C LEU A 139 -1.72 -12.02 11.17
N GLY A 140 -1.59 -12.48 12.42
CA GLY A 140 -0.28 -12.75 13.01
C GLY A 140 0.49 -13.83 12.24
N ARG A 141 -0.22 -14.86 11.76
CA ARG A 141 0.39 -15.95 10.98
C ARG A 141 0.80 -15.49 9.57
N LEU A 142 0.04 -14.57 8.96
CA LEU A 142 0.39 -13.92 7.68
C LEU A 142 1.67 -13.09 7.79
N ARG A 143 1.86 -12.39 8.91
CA ARG A 143 3.08 -11.62 9.19
C ARG A 143 4.31 -12.52 9.29
N GLU A 144 4.22 -13.65 9.98
CA GLU A 144 5.31 -14.64 10.05
C GLU A 144 5.68 -15.19 8.67
N THR A 145 4.69 -15.54 7.84
CA THR A 145 4.98 -15.97 6.45
C THR A 145 5.61 -14.89 5.60
N LEU A 146 5.26 -13.61 5.80
CA LEU A 146 5.85 -12.51 5.05
C LEU A 146 7.30 -12.25 5.46
N GLU A 147 7.63 -12.35 6.75
CA GLU A 147 9.02 -12.23 7.25
C GLU A 147 9.90 -13.42 6.85
N THR A 148 9.33 -14.56 6.48
CA THR A 148 10.11 -15.70 5.97
C THR A 148 10.39 -15.61 4.46
N LEU A 149 9.66 -14.74 3.75
CA LEU A 149 9.72 -14.57 2.30
C LEU A 149 10.55 -13.36 1.86
N LEU A 150 10.92 -12.48 2.80
CA LEU A 150 11.79 -11.31 2.65
C LEU A 150 13.20 -11.62 3.15
#